data_AF-A0A445G8W9-F1
#
_entry.id   AF-A0A445G8W9-F1
#
_cell.length_a   1.000
_cell.length_b   1.000
_cell.length_c   1.000
_cell.angle_alpha   90.00
_cell.angle_beta   90.00
_cell.angle_gamma   90.00
#
_symmetry.space_group_name_H-M   'P 1'
#
loop_
_entity.id
_entity.type
_entity.pdbx_description
1 polymer ?
#
loop_
_entity_poly.entity_id
_entity_poly.type
_entity_poly.pdbx_seq_one_letter_code
_entity_poly.pdbx_strand_id
1 'polypeptide(L)'
;MPSDTVGNVALVPFTGDSPPAVYPLHHGLAPPISRLSISWARGSSLRLSLFAGAAAKVVEVKLAGEDSEIPDAHWRRIAYGSVAPFALLQSRRSSLSALLKTPSPYRSDWWEHVLQYSKEIGSLLGGPKLPASPIIEDPNVIAKRGEEPTSLKAAWELIEIFYVDKQSQAWLPERLVDWLADYASLFTSTHETIHGKLVDFQKELVNIQVIEEDPRYWDLLSSALSVGWLDIVVKMLRLHGSYQLDQLSNRELENGLVEAVAVLISKMPRMRPESVGKLGECYKSKPDFIKAWEKWRSQITKLDCSRFWIQCDNQQTREGLRNLLQIMLGNTESLCMATCYWIELYISHFLYIRPFTMGIESMYNLAQKCIQLKPRSSTHRLSVLMIGILEENTEVVLAECSREFGPWLVAHAIELLTAGSEQAEILLHEERYNLGGISIVELHRLVYAQILSSHALTWQIAPIYLTSCMKQGMGLLENLLYRQSAQHNDVLLKNIEICRLYELDHISSNIMKIAGVHHWKHGHKGAGVFWLQQAQDASCLDKIAQQLFDSVGKSISDESFKQWEGMIELLGSESKPAGGLEFLHKYRDFKKSLQKVSSGKSTDAARQAVGSLILVLHTPL
;
A
#
# COMPACT_ATOMS: atom_id res chain seq x y z
N MET A 1 48.05 15.06 -22.08
CA MET A 1 46.87 14.38 -22.65
C MET A 1 46.00 13.97 -21.47
N PRO A 2 44.74 14.42 -21.41
CA PRO A 2 44.03 14.61 -20.15
C PRO A 2 43.37 13.32 -19.65
N SER A 3 43.13 13.33 -18.34
CA SER A 3 42.45 12.35 -17.51
C SER A 3 40.97 12.19 -17.89
N ASP A 4 40.56 10.97 -18.18
CA ASP A 4 39.15 10.62 -18.31
C ASP A 4 38.46 10.63 -16.94
N THR A 5 37.45 11.49 -16.85
CA THR A 5 36.55 11.68 -15.73
C THR A 5 35.69 10.45 -15.47
N VAL A 6 35.71 9.99 -14.22
CA VAL A 6 34.80 8.99 -13.66
C VAL A 6 33.35 9.42 -13.90
N GLY A 7 32.66 8.70 -14.79
CA GLY A 7 31.24 8.93 -15.10
C GLY A 7 30.35 8.57 -13.91
N ASN A 8 29.43 9.48 -13.61
CA ASN A 8 28.34 9.34 -12.65
C ASN A 8 27.55 8.04 -12.88
N VAL A 9 27.63 7.10 -11.94
CA VAL A 9 26.77 5.91 -11.87
C VAL A 9 25.59 6.25 -10.96
N ALA A 10 24.50 6.77 -11.55
CA ALA A 10 23.20 6.78 -10.90
C ALA A 10 22.44 5.50 -11.31
N LEU A 11 22.03 4.70 -10.32
CA LEU A 11 21.41 3.37 -10.47
C LEU A 11 19.93 3.39 -10.92
N VAL A 12 19.41 4.57 -11.27
CA VAL A 12 18.11 4.77 -11.92
C VAL A 12 18.40 5.72 -13.08
N PRO A 13 17.93 5.46 -14.31
CA PRO A 13 18.07 6.42 -15.39
C PRO A 13 17.35 7.69 -14.96
N PHE A 14 18.12 8.71 -14.59
CA PHE A 14 17.61 10.05 -14.37
C PHE A 14 17.27 10.57 -15.78
N THR A 15 16.01 10.47 -16.17
CA THR A 15 15.50 11.25 -17.29
C THR A 15 15.52 12.70 -16.84
N GLY A 16 16.46 13.48 -17.38
CA GLY A 16 16.71 14.88 -17.02
C GLY A 16 15.57 15.86 -17.35
N ASP A 17 14.36 15.36 -17.62
CA ASP A 17 13.20 16.14 -18.05
C ASP A 17 12.24 16.48 -16.90
N SER A 18 12.52 16.02 -15.68
CA SER A 18 11.70 16.39 -14.51
C SER A 18 12.20 17.71 -13.91
N PRO A 19 11.33 18.71 -13.67
CA PRO A 19 11.73 19.92 -12.97
C PRO A 19 12.28 19.56 -11.58
N PRO A 20 13.29 20.29 -11.06
CA PRO A 20 13.87 20.01 -9.76
C PRO A 20 12.77 20.03 -8.68
N ALA A 21 12.72 18.99 -7.85
CA ALA A 21 11.75 18.91 -6.76
C ALA A 21 11.98 20.06 -5.76
N VAL A 22 10.99 20.94 -5.62
CA VAL A 22 11.05 22.10 -4.71
C VAL A 22 10.29 21.78 -3.43
N TYR A 23 10.99 21.78 -2.31
CA TYR A 23 10.40 21.55 -0.98
C TYR A 23 10.29 22.87 -0.21
N PRO A 24 9.07 23.41 0.02
CA PRO A 24 8.90 24.63 0.81
C PRO A 24 9.22 24.38 2.29
N LEU A 25 10.07 25.22 2.87
CA LEU A 25 10.51 25.11 4.26
C LEU A 25 9.75 26.07 5.17
N HIS A 26 8.88 25.56 6.03
CA HIS A 26 8.19 26.36 7.05
C HIS A 26 9.01 26.42 8.36
N HIS A 27 10.02 27.27 8.39
CA HIS A 27 10.89 27.44 9.57
C HIS A 27 10.51 28.62 10.47
N GLY A 28 9.88 29.68 9.97
CA GLY A 28 9.45 30.81 10.82
C GLY A 28 10.59 31.55 11.55
N LEU A 29 11.82 31.45 11.05
CA LEU A 29 12.95 32.27 11.52
C LEU A 29 12.98 33.58 10.75
N ALA A 30 13.29 34.68 11.42
CA ALA A 30 13.47 35.97 10.76
C ALA A 30 14.72 35.95 9.86
N PRO A 31 14.64 36.43 8.61
CA PRO A 31 15.79 36.53 7.73
C PRO A 31 16.78 37.61 8.22
N PRO A 32 18.09 37.50 7.89
CA PRO A 32 18.70 36.47 7.05
C PRO A 32 19.05 35.19 7.83
N ILE A 33 18.91 34.04 7.18
CA ILE A 33 19.48 32.78 7.67
C ILE A 33 21.00 32.86 7.51
N SER A 34 21.71 32.84 8.64
CA SER A 34 23.17 32.95 8.67
C SER A 34 23.90 31.65 8.34
N ARG A 35 23.32 30.49 8.70
CA ARG A 35 23.90 29.17 8.41
C ARG A 35 22.82 28.11 8.21
N LEU A 36 23.08 27.19 7.29
CA LEU A 36 22.28 25.99 7.04
C LEU A 36 23.18 24.76 7.17
N SER A 37 22.76 23.77 7.94
CA SER A 37 23.36 22.44 7.97
C SER A 37 22.31 21.43 7.55
N ILE A 38 22.68 20.56 6.61
CA ILE A 38 21.83 19.49 6.10
C ILE A 38 22.48 18.18 6.49
N SER A 39 21.72 17.31 7.15
CA SER A 39 22.12 15.94 7.42
C SER A 39 20.98 14.99 7.13
N TRP A 40 21.31 13.74 6.86
CA TRP A 40 20.28 12.69 6.77
C TRP A 40 19.70 12.45 8.16
N ALA A 41 18.36 12.45 8.23
CA ALA A 41 17.62 11.99 9.39
C ALA A 41 17.44 10.46 9.30
N ARG A 42 16.40 9.91 9.96
CA ARG A 42 16.06 8.51 9.75
C ARG A 42 15.34 8.36 8.41
N GLY A 43 15.81 7.45 7.56
CA GLY A 43 15.16 7.10 6.30
C GLY A 43 15.36 8.10 5.17
N SER A 44 14.28 8.36 4.44
CA SER A 44 14.21 9.31 3.33
C SER A 44 14.00 10.76 3.79
N SER A 45 14.24 11.07 5.06
CA SER A 45 14.09 12.41 5.61
C SER A 45 15.44 13.14 5.70
N LEU A 46 15.45 14.42 5.33
CA LEU A 46 16.54 15.34 5.61
C LEU A 46 16.25 16.12 6.89
N ARG A 47 17.24 16.17 7.77
CA ARG A 47 17.27 17.08 8.91
C ARG A 47 17.97 18.36 8.49
N LEU A 48 17.23 19.45 8.44
CA LEU A 48 17.77 20.79 8.19
C LEU A 48 17.89 21.54 9.52
N SER A 49 19.10 21.94 9.86
CA SER A 49 19.37 22.82 11.02
C SER A 49 19.67 24.22 10.49
N LEU A 50 18.74 25.14 10.74
CA LEU A 50 18.76 26.53 10.30
C LEU A 50 19.17 27.43 11.46
N PHE A 51 20.10 28.35 11.22
CA PHE A 51 20.59 29.30 12.23
C PHE A 51 20.43 30.73 11.72
N ALA A 52 19.78 31.58 12.51
CA ALA A 52 19.58 33.00 12.25
C ALA A 52 20.00 33.81 13.49
N GLY A 53 21.22 34.36 13.47
CA GLY A 53 21.78 35.06 14.64
C GLY A 53 21.94 34.12 15.83
N ALA A 54 21.23 34.41 16.93
CA ALA A 54 21.19 33.56 18.14
C ALA A 54 20.07 32.49 18.12
N ALA A 55 19.18 32.51 17.13
CA ALA A 55 18.08 31.56 17.01
C ALA A 55 18.46 30.37 16.11
N ALA A 56 18.03 29.17 16.49
CA ALA A 56 18.20 27.96 15.69
C ALA A 56 16.87 27.21 15.59
N LYS A 57 16.60 26.59 14.43
CA LYS A 57 15.47 25.69 14.24
C LYS A 57 15.89 24.46 13.46
N VAL A 58 15.43 23.31 13.92
CA VAL A 58 15.55 22.05 13.20
C VAL A 58 14.23 21.77 12.51
N VAL A 59 14.27 21.51 11.21
CA VAL A 59 13.13 21.10 10.39
C VAL A 59 13.47 19.77 9.74
N GLU A 60 12.52 18.85 9.71
CA GLU A 60 12.66 17.57 9.03
C GLU A 60 11.84 17.60 7.73
N VAL A 61 12.46 17.24 6.61
CA VAL A 61 11.84 17.23 5.28
C VAL A 61 11.87 15.81 4.75
N LYS A 62 10.71 15.21 4.55
CA LYS A 62 10.61 13.93 3.84
C LYS A 62 10.87 14.16 2.34
N LEU A 63 11.80 13.41 1.75
CA LEU A 63 12.16 13.48 0.33
C LEU A 63 11.32 12.56 -0.56
N ALA A 64 10.49 11.69 0.03
CA ALA A 64 9.56 10.88 -0.73
C ALA A 64 8.38 11.75 -1.14
N GLY A 65 8.04 11.74 -2.43
CA GLY A 65 6.74 12.20 -2.92
C GLY A 65 5.67 11.27 -2.35
N GLU A 66 5.26 11.50 -1.11
CA GLU A 66 4.11 10.82 -0.55
C GLU A 66 2.90 11.18 -1.40
N ASP A 67 2.24 10.13 -1.86
CA ASP A 67 1.01 10.20 -2.63
C ASP A 67 0.00 11.03 -1.82
N SER A 68 -0.22 12.28 -2.22
CA SER A 68 -1.05 13.23 -1.44
C SER A 68 -2.49 12.76 -1.24
N GLU A 69 -2.90 11.74 -1.99
CA GLU A 69 -4.18 11.04 -1.88
C GLU A 69 -4.34 10.26 -0.56
N ILE A 70 -3.26 9.71 0.02
CA ILE A 70 -3.35 8.77 1.16
C ILE A 70 -2.70 9.37 2.42
N PRO A 71 -3.47 9.66 3.48
CA PRO A 71 -2.91 10.19 4.73
C PRO A 71 -1.95 9.20 5.43
N ASP A 72 -0.95 9.70 6.15
CA ASP A 72 0.04 8.90 6.91
C ASP A 72 -0.59 7.84 7.83
N ALA A 73 -1.74 8.13 8.44
CA ALA A 73 -2.45 7.16 9.27
C ALA A 73 -3.00 5.98 8.46
N HIS A 74 -3.50 6.26 7.25
CA HIS A 74 -3.99 5.26 6.32
C HIS A 74 -2.82 4.43 5.76
N TRP A 75 -1.70 5.07 5.40
CA TRP A 75 -0.49 4.35 4.98
C TRP A 75 0.02 3.38 6.06
N ARG A 76 -0.01 3.78 7.33
CA ARG A 76 0.33 2.87 8.43
C ARG A 76 -0.64 1.69 8.53
N ARG A 77 -1.94 1.92 8.34
CA ARG A 77 -2.95 0.85 8.28
C ARG A 77 -2.63 -0.14 7.16
N ILE A 78 -2.30 0.35 5.96
CA ILE A 78 -1.89 -0.48 4.82
C ILE A 78 -0.61 -1.26 5.16
N ALA A 79 0.43 -0.59 5.63
CA ALA A 79 1.71 -1.24 5.92
C ALA A 79 1.58 -2.35 6.98
N TYR A 80 0.80 -2.13 8.05
CA TYR A 80 0.55 -3.16 9.06
C TYR A 80 -0.40 -4.25 8.57
N GLY A 81 -1.45 -3.90 7.83
CA GLY A 81 -2.42 -4.86 7.31
C GLY A 81 -1.82 -5.80 6.26
N SER A 82 -0.80 -5.35 5.51
CA SER A 82 -0.16 -6.15 4.47
C SER A 82 0.80 -7.20 5.01
N VAL A 83 1.20 -7.10 6.28
CA VAL A 83 2.21 -7.97 6.90
C VAL A 83 1.77 -9.44 6.97
N ALA A 84 0.59 -9.71 7.54
CA ALA A 84 0.15 -11.09 7.73
C ALA A 84 -0.12 -11.81 6.39
N PRO A 85 -0.81 -11.20 5.40
CA PRO A 85 -0.95 -11.79 4.07
C PRO A 85 0.40 -12.05 3.39
N PHE A 86 1.33 -11.11 3.47
CA PHE A 86 2.66 -11.24 2.87
C PHE A 86 3.48 -12.36 3.53
N ALA A 87 3.54 -12.41 4.87
CA ALA A 87 4.26 -13.45 5.60
C ALA A 87 3.72 -14.85 5.30
N LEU A 88 2.38 -14.99 5.21
CA LEU A 88 1.74 -16.24 4.84
C LEU A 88 2.11 -16.68 3.41
N LEU A 89 2.12 -15.75 2.45
CA LEU A 89 2.51 -16.03 1.07
C LEU A 89 3.98 -16.47 0.99
N GLN A 90 4.89 -15.75 1.65
CA GLN A 90 6.31 -16.11 1.66
C GLN A 90 6.55 -17.46 2.34
N SER A 91 5.88 -17.76 3.45
CA SER A 91 5.98 -19.06 4.14
C SER A 91 5.55 -20.23 3.25
N ARG A 92 4.45 -20.06 2.50
CA ARG A 92 4.00 -21.04 1.50
C ARG A 92 5.04 -21.22 0.39
N ARG A 93 5.62 -20.13 -0.11
CA ARG A 93 6.68 -20.15 -1.14
C ARG A 93 7.92 -20.93 -0.65
N SER A 94 8.41 -20.65 0.56
CA SER A 94 9.54 -21.35 1.16
C SER A 94 9.27 -22.84 1.34
N SER A 95 8.06 -23.20 1.77
CA SER A 95 7.65 -24.60 1.95
C SER A 95 7.60 -25.36 0.62
N LEU A 96 7.09 -24.71 -0.45
CA LEU A 96 7.08 -25.29 -1.80
C LEU A 96 8.51 -25.47 -2.36
N SER A 97 9.38 -24.48 -2.15
CA SER A 97 10.78 -24.56 -2.59
C SER A 97 11.54 -25.69 -1.90
N ALA A 98 11.33 -25.88 -0.59
CA ALA A 98 11.96 -26.94 0.20
C ALA A 98 11.56 -28.35 -0.26
N LEU A 99 10.34 -28.52 -0.78
CA LEU A 99 9.83 -29.81 -1.25
C LEU A 99 10.42 -30.24 -2.61
N LEU A 100 10.79 -29.29 -3.48
CA LEU A 100 10.99 -29.60 -4.90
C LEU A 100 12.42 -29.92 -5.31
N LYS A 101 13.48 -29.58 -4.54
CA LYS A 101 14.91 -29.72 -4.91
C LYS A 101 15.34 -29.09 -6.26
N THR A 102 14.39 -28.70 -7.11
CA THR A 102 14.53 -27.88 -8.32
C THR A 102 13.59 -26.68 -8.20
N PRO A 103 14.00 -25.50 -8.69
CA PRO A 103 13.27 -24.25 -8.50
C PRO A 103 12.15 -24.09 -9.53
N SER A 104 11.16 -24.98 -9.55
CA SER A 104 9.95 -24.76 -10.35
C SER A 104 8.73 -24.60 -9.44
N PRO A 105 8.42 -23.38 -8.96
CA PRO A 105 7.22 -23.11 -8.17
C PRO A 105 5.90 -23.28 -8.96
N TYR A 106 5.97 -23.72 -10.23
CA TYR A 106 4.82 -24.03 -11.09
C TYR A 106 4.12 -25.32 -10.66
N ARG A 107 3.50 -25.28 -9.49
CA ARG A 107 2.26 -26.03 -9.30
C ARG A 107 1.16 -25.30 -10.08
N SER A 108 0.26 -26.05 -10.71
CA SER A 108 -0.94 -25.53 -11.41
C SER A 108 -1.71 -24.47 -10.62
N ASP A 109 -1.58 -24.46 -9.29
CA ASP A 109 -2.45 -23.71 -8.38
C ASP A 109 -1.73 -22.55 -7.66
N TRP A 110 -0.45 -22.25 -7.95
CA TRP A 110 0.27 -21.13 -7.27
C TRP A 110 -0.46 -19.78 -7.44
N TRP A 111 -1.00 -19.54 -8.63
CA TRP A 111 -1.78 -18.35 -8.93
C TRP A 111 -3.02 -18.20 -8.02
N GLU A 112 -3.59 -19.28 -7.48
CA GLU A 112 -4.73 -19.22 -6.54
C GLU A 112 -4.29 -18.65 -5.19
N HIS A 113 -3.09 -19.02 -4.73
CA HIS A 113 -2.52 -18.45 -3.51
C HIS A 113 -2.21 -16.96 -3.68
N VAL A 114 -1.69 -16.56 -4.84
CA VAL A 114 -1.45 -15.14 -5.16
C VAL A 114 -2.77 -14.40 -5.32
N LEU A 115 -3.81 -14.99 -5.92
CA LEU A 115 -5.13 -14.38 -6.04
C LEU A 115 -5.78 -14.17 -4.67
N GLN A 116 -5.66 -15.14 -3.77
CA GLN A 116 -6.16 -14.99 -2.40
C GLN A 116 -5.44 -13.86 -1.66
N TYR A 117 -4.10 -13.82 -1.77
CA TYR A 117 -3.29 -12.72 -1.24
C TYR A 117 -3.71 -11.38 -1.84
N SER A 118 -3.93 -11.31 -3.16
CA SER A 118 -4.35 -10.10 -3.86
C SER A 118 -5.71 -9.59 -3.39
N LYS A 119 -6.67 -10.49 -3.12
CA LYS A 119 -7.98 -10.14 -2.55
C LYS A 119 -7.87 -9.57 -1.13
N GLU A 120 -7.01 -10.15 -0.29
CA GLU A 120 -6.76 -9.63 1.06
C GLU A 120 -6.14 -8.24 1.04
N ILE A 121 -5.16 -8.01 0.15
CA ILE A 121 -4.54 -6.69 -0.05
C ILE A 121 -5.53 -5.71 -0.69
N GLY A 122 -6.31 -6.12 -1.70
CA GLY A 122 -7.31 -5.28 -2.34
C GLY A 122 -8.38 -4.79 -1.36
N SER A 123 -8.80 -5.64 -0.41
CA SER A 123 -9.69 -5.24 0.69
C SER A 123 -9.06 -4.23 1.64
N LEU A 124 -7.74 -4.27 1.83
CA LEU A 124 -7.00 -3.35 2.71
C LEU A 124 -6.79 -1.97 2.07
N LEU A 125 -6.65 -1.94 0.75
CA LEU A 125 -6.53 -0.72 -0.06
C LEU A 125 -7.84 0.04 -0.22
N GLY A 126 -8.96 -0.54 0.22
CA GLY A 126 -10.26 0.10 0.26
C GLY A 126 -10.27 1.41 1.06
N GLY A 127 -10.84 2.46 0.47
CA GLY A 127 -11.10 3.75 1.12
C GLY A 127 -12.06 3.66 2.32
N PRO A 128 -12.39 4.80 2.95
CA PRO A 128 -13.45 4.85 3.94
C PRO A 128 -14.77 4.41 3.29
N LYS A 129 -15.46 3.44 3.89
CA LYS A 129 -16.83 3.12 3.48
C LYS A 129 -17.69 4.36 3.70
N LEU A 130 -18.27 4.91 2.63
CA LEU A 130 -19.19 6.03 2.75
C LEU A 130 -20.44 5.56 3.52
N PRO A 131 -21.15 6.47 4.23
CA PRO A 131 -22.36 6.12 4.94
C PRO A 131 -23.34 5.40 4.01
N ALA A 132 -24.00 4.36 4.55
CA ALA A 132 -24.92 3.53 3.78
C ALA A 132 -25.91 4.41 3.01
N SER A 133 -26.10 4.10 1.73
CA SER A 133 -27.14 4.74 0.92
C SER A 133 -28.49 4.61 1.64
N PRO A 134 -29.36 5.64 1.60
CA PRO A 134 -30.68 5.55 2.21
C PRO A 134 -31.44 4.31 1.69
N ILE A 135 -32.27 3.72 2.56
CA ILE A 135 -33.06 2.51 2.28
C ILE A 135 -34.04 2.73 1.10
N ILE A 136 -34.36 3.99 0.80
CA ILE A 136 -35.16 4.41 -0.35
C ILE A 136 -34.20 5.02 -1.38
N GLU A 137 -34.11 4.40 -2.57
CA GLU A 137 -33.35 4.96 -3.69
C GLU A 137 -34.01 6.25 -4.18
N ASP A 138 -33.28 7.37 -4.09
CA ASP A 138 -33.70 8.65 -4.68
C ASP A 138 -33.69 8.52 -6.22
N PRO A 139 -34.82 8.80 -6.90
CA PRO A 139 -34.90 8.75 -8.37
C PRO A 139 -33.88 9.69 -9.04
N ASN A 140 -33.47 10.77 -8.38
CA ASN A 140 -32.50 11.75 -8.89
C ASN A 140 -31.04 11.38 -8.64
N VAL A 141 -30.76 10.32 -7.87
CA VAL A 141 -29.38 9.86 -7.64
C VAL A 141 -28.94 8.95 -8.78
N ILE A 142 -28.12 9.47 -9.69
CA ILE A 142 -27.66 8.77 -10.88
C ILE A 142 -26.38 7.95 -10.58
N ALA A 143 -25.41 8.55 -9.87
CA ALA A 143 -24.17 7.88 -9.47
C ALA A 143 -24.21 7.47 -7.98
N LYS A 144 -24.02 6.17 -7.69
CA LYS A 144 -23.90 5.66 -6.31
C LYS A 144 -22.49 5.94 -5.78
N ARG A 145 -22.41 6.44 -4.55
CA ARG A 145 -21.14 6.65 -3.84
C ARG A 145 -20.92 5.50 -2.85
N GLY A 146 -20.02 4.57 -3.18
CA GLY A 146 -19.67 3.42 -2.34
C GLY A 146 -18.46 3.68 -1.45
N GLU A 147 -17.28 3.47 -2.01
CA GLU A 147 -15.99 3.69 -1.34
C GLU A 147 -15.26 4.80 -2.08
N GLU A 148 -14.49 5.64 -1.37
CA GLU A 148 -13.65 6.64 -2.04
C GLU A 148 -12.53 5.91 -2.81
N PRO A 149 -12.47 6.05 -4.15
CA PRO A 149 -11.46 5.38 -4.94
C PRO A 149 -10.08 5.99 -4.68
N THR A 150 -9.05 5.16 -4.70
CA THR A 150 -7.65 5.59 -4.63
C THR A 150 -6.90 5.08 -5.84
N SER A 151 -5.93 5.85 -6.35
CA SER A 151 -5.13 5.38 -7.48
C SER A 151 -4.31 4.14 -7.13
N LEU A 152 -3.89 4.00 -5.86
CA LEU A 152 -3.16 2.83 -5.40
C LEU A 152 -3.99 1.54 -5.54
N LYS A 153 -5.26 1.57 -5.13
CA LYS A 153 -6.18 0.43 -5.29
C LYS A 153 -6.47 0.14 -6.77
N ALA A 154 -6.70 1.19 -7.55
CA ALA A 154 -6.95 1.06 -8.99
C ALA A 154 -5.76 0.40 -9.71
N ALA A 155 -4.53 0.78 -9.36
CA ALA A 155 -3.31 0.18 -9.90
C ALA A 155 -3.17 -1.30 -9.48
N TRP A 156 -3.42 -1.61 -8.20
CA TRP A 156 -3.39 -2.98 -7.69
C TRP A 156 -4.36 -3.91 -8.43
N GLU A 157 -5.62 -3.49 -8.56
CA GLU A 157 -6.64 -4.27 -9.26
C GLU A 157 -6.35 -4.42 -10.75
N LEU A 158 -5.75 -3.40 -11.39
CA LEU A 158 -5.32 -3.50 -12.77
C LEU A 158 -4.23 -4.57 -12.94
N ILE A 159 -3.24 -4.61 -12.05
CA ILE A 159 -2.19 -5.65 -12.07
C ILE A 159 -2.80 -7.03 -11.81
N GLU A 160 -3.72 -7.16 -10.85
CA GLU A 160 -4.43 -8.42 -10.57
C GLU A 160 -5.18 -8.95 -11.80
N ILE A 161 -5.95 -8.08 -12.47
CA ILE A 161 -6.76 -8.41 -13.65
C ILE A 161 -5.90 -9.03 -14.76
N PHE A 162 -4.71 -8.48 -15.02
CA PHE A 162 -3.87 -8.93 -16.13
C PHE A 162 -2.94 -10.10 -15.77
N TYR A 163 -2.36 -10.12 -14.56
CA TYR A 163 -1.29 -11.07 -14.22
C TYR A 163 -1.75 -12.25 -13.36
N VAL A 164 -2.86 -12.13 -12.63
CA VAL A 164 -3.23 -13.12 -11.60
C VAL A 164 -4.58 -13.77 -11.88
N ASP A 165 -5.63 -12.99 -12.16
CA ASP A 165 -6.99 -13.51 -12.30
C ASP A 165 -7.20 -14.25 -13.64
N LYS A 166 -6.72 -15.50 -13.68
CA LYS A 166 -6.92 -16.43 -14.81
C LYS A 166 -8.38 -16.71 -15.11
N GLN A 167 -9.27 -16.61 -14.11
CA GLN A 167 -10.70 -16.85 -14.31
C GLN A 167 -11.35 -15.70 -15.09
N SER A 168 -10.80 -14.50 -14.96
CA SER A 168 -11.27 -13.32 -15.68
C SER A 168 -10.78 -13.21 -17.12
N GLN A 169 -9.73 -13.93 -17.52
CA GLN A 169 -9.15 -13.78 -18.87
C GLN A 169 -10.14 -14.01 -20.01
N ALA A 170 -11.10 -14.93 -19.82
CA ALA A 170 -12.13 -15.15 -20.83
C ALA A 170 -12.96 -13.88 -21.08
N TRP A 171 -13.18 -13.06 -20.05
CA TRP A 171 -14.05 -11.88 -20.02
C TRP A 171 -13.31 -10.60 -19.57
N LEU A 172 -12.02 -10.50 -19.92
CA LEU A 172 -11.16 -9.38 -19.54
C LEU A 172 -11.75 -7.99 -19.86
N PRO A 173 -12.37 -7.75 -21.05
CA PRO A 173 -12.98 -6.44 -21.32
C PRO A 173 -14.08 -6.04 -20.33
N GLU A 174 -14.86 -7.01 -19.85
CA GLU A 174 -15.93 -6.77 -18.87
C GLU A 174 -15.37 -6.41 -17.49
N ARG A 175 -14.20 -6.95 -17.11
CA ARG A 175 -13.48 -6.49 -15.91
C ARG A 175 -13.01 -5.05 -16.06
N LEU A 176 -12.55 -4.65 -17.25
CA LEU A 176 -12.14 -3.26 -17.51
C LEU A 176 -13.32 -2.30 -17.46
N VAL A 177 -14.53 -2.72 -17.86
CA VAL A 177 -15.76 -1.95 -17.68
C VAL A 177 -16.04 -1.72 -16.19
N ASP A 178 -15.99 -2.78 -15.38
CA ASP A 178 -16.20 -2.67 -13.93
C ASP A 178 -15.14 -1.75 -13.30
N TRP A 179 -13.86 -1.95 -13.64
CA TRP A 179 -12.75 -1.13 -13.17
C TRP A 179 -12.93 0.35 -13.55
N LEU A 180 -13.32 0.65 -14.79
CA LEU A 180 -13.60 2.02 -15.19
C LEU A 180 -14.77 2.61 -14.41
N ALA A 181 -15.84 1.85 -14.16
CA ALA A 181 -16.99 2.32 -13.37
C ALA A 181 -16.57 2.71 -11.94
N ASP A 182 -15.67 1.93 -11.33
CA ASP A 182 -15.22 2.14 -9.96
C ASP A 182 -14.18 3.29 -9.84
N TYR A 183 -13.38 3.54 -10.88
CA TYR A 183 -12.23 4.46 -10.82
C TYR A 183 -12.28 5.65 -11.78
N ALA A 184 -13.33 5.81 -12.61
CA ALA A 184 -13.44 6.92 -13.56
C ALA A 184 -13.29 8.31 -12.90
N SER A 185 -13.71 8.46 -11.64
CA SER A 185 -13.61 9.70 -10.89
C SER A 185 -12.16 10.17 -10.66
N LEU A 186 -11.19 9.24 -10.60
CA LEU A 186 -9.77 9.58 -10.41
C LEU A 186 -9.21 10.39 -11.59
N PHE A 187 -9.74 10.16 -12.79
CA PHE A 187 -9.29 10.82 -14.01
C PHE A 187 -9.83 12.25 -14.16
N THR A 188 -10.81 12.67 -13.35
CA THR A 188 -11.46 14.00 -13.44
C THR A 188 -10.50 15.17 -13.24
N SER A 189 -9.43 14.97 -12.49
CA SER A 189 -8.39 15.99 -12.25
C SER A 189 -7.53 16.25 -13.49
N THR A 190 -7.41 15.25 -14.37
CA THR A 190 -6.56 15.29 -15.57
C THR A 190 -7.34 15.50 -16.86
N HIS A 191 -8.58 15.01 -16.90
CA HIS A 191 -9.38 14.89 -18.09
C HIS A 191 -10.85 15.19 -17.79
N GLU A 192 -11.57 15.66 -18.80
CA GLU A 192 -13.02 15.49 -18.81
C GLU A 192 -13.33 13.97 -18.81
N THR A 193 -14.29 13.55 -18.00
CA THR A 193 -14.67 12.13 -17.86
C THR A 193 -16.17 12.00 -17.88
N ILE A 194 -16.67 10.85 -18.31
CA ILE A 194 -18.11 10.56 -18.29
C ILE A 194 -18.65 10.65 -16.85
N HIS A 195 -17.89 10.16 -15.87
CA HIS A 195 -18.25 10.27 -14.45
C HIS A 195 -18.37 11.74 -14.01
N GLY A 196 -17.41 12.60 -14.36
CA GLY A 196 -17.46 14.03 -14.05
C GLY A 196 -18.70 14.70 -14.63
N LYS A 197 -18.96 14.48 -15.93
CA LYS A 197 -20.16 14.98 -16.61
C LYS A 197 -21.45 14.53 -15.91
N LEU A 198 -21.55 13.25 -15.52
CA LEU A 198 -22.72 12.71 -14.81
C LEU A 198 -22.92 13.35 -13.44
N VAL A 199 -21.85 13.52 -12.67
CA VAL A 199 -21.92 14.15 -11.33
C VAL A 199 -22.36 15.61 -11.44
N ASP A 200 -21.86 16.35 -12.44
CA ASP A 200 -22.24 17.74 -12.64
C ASP A 200 -23.69 17.87 -13.12
N PHE A 201 -24.12 17.02 -14.06
CA PHE A 201 -25.51 16.97 -14.50
C PHE A 201 -26.47 16.59 -13.37
N GLN A 202 -26.10 15.64 -12.50
CA GLN A 202 -26.90 15.25 -11.35
C GLN A 202 -27.17 16.41 -10.39
N LYS A 203 -26.20 17.33 -10.20
CA LYS A 203 -26.40 18.52 -9.34
C LYS A 203 -27.44 19.47 -9.91
N GLU A 204 -27.55 19.54 -11.23
CA GLU A 204 -28.45 20.46 -11.93
C GLU A 204 -29.81 19.85 -12.26
N LEU A 205 -29.92 18.52 -12.18
CA LEU A 205 -31.12 17.74 -12.54
C LEU A 205 -32.40 18.28 -11.88
N VAL A 206 -32.33 18.72 -10.62
CA VAL A 206 -33.46 19.26 -9.85
C VAL A 206 -34.06 20.52 -10.49
N ASN A 207 -33.29 21.25 -11.30
CA ASN A 207 -33.71 22.50 -11.93
C ASN A 207 -34.23 22.30 -13.36
N ILE A 208 -34.14 21.08 -13.91
CA ILE A 208 -34.51 20.79 -15.30
C ILE A 208 -35.98 20.33 -15.33
N GLN A 209 -36.82 21.04 -16.11
CA GLN A 209 -38.24 20.71 -16.25
C GLN A 209 -38.50 19.64 -17.32
N VAL A 210 -37.88 19.78 -18.49
CA VAL A 210 -37.98 18.84 -19.61
C VAL A 210 -36.57 18.33 -19.90
N ILE A 211 -36.27 17.12 -19.44
CA ILE A 211 -34.91 16.59 -19.44
C ILE A 211 -34.39 16.32 -20.84
N GLU A 212 -35.27 15.90 -21.75
CA GLU A 212 -34.92 15.59 -23.13
C GLU A 212 -34.53 16.80 -23.99
N GLU A 213 -34.85 18.01 -23.51
CA GLU A 213 -34.51 19.28 -24.17
C GLU A 213 -33.15 19.85 -23.74
N ASP A 214 -32.59 19.37 -22.62
CA ASP A 214 -31.25 19.78 -22.17
C ASP A 214 -30.19 19.21 -23.14
N PRO A 215 -29.30 20.05 -23.69
CA PRO A 215 -28.32 19.61 -24.68
C PRO A 215 -27.33 18.55 -24.16
N ARG A 216 -27.15 18.44 -22.84
CA ARG A 216 -26.23 17.47 -22.22
C ARG A 216 -26.88 16.10 -22.02
N TYR A 217 -28.20 16.01 -21.98
CA TYR A 217 -28.90 14.78 -21.63
C TYR A 217 -28.59 13.62 -22.60
N TRP A 218 -28.72 13.88 -23.90
CA TRP A 218 -28.43 12.87 -24.93
C TRP A 218 -26.93 12.59 -25.07
N ASP A 219 -26.06 13.58 -24.86
CA ASP A 219 -24.61 13.38 -24.83
C ASP A 219 -24.24 12.41 -23.69
N LEU A 220 -24.76 12.65 -22.48
CA LEU A 220 -24.53 11.83 -21.30
C LEU A 220 -25.04 10.39 -21.46
N LEU A 221 -26.24 10.21 -22.01
CA LEU A 221 -26.76 8.88 -22.35
C LEU A 221 -25.83 8.17 -23.33
N SER A 222 -25.38 8.86 -24.39
CA SER A 222 -24.47 8.29 -25.39
C SER A 222 -23.13 7.92 -24.78
N SER A 223 -22.58 8.81 -23.94
CA SER A 223 -21.35 8.62 -23.20
C SER A 223 -21.43 7.42 -22.25
N ALA A 224 -22.41 7.39 -21.34
CA ALA A 224 -22.58 6.28 -20.39
C ALA A 224 -22.84 4.95 -21.12
N LEU A 225 -23.57 4.97 -22.23
CA LEU A 225 -23.79 3.79 -23.06
C LEU A 225 -22.49 3.31 -23.70
N SER A 226 -21.64 4.19 -24.23
CA SER A 226 -20.39 3.82 -24.90
C SER A 226 -19.46 2.97 -24.00
N VAL A 227 -19.45 3.21 -22.69
CA VAL A 227 -18.66 2.44 -21.72
C VAL A 227 -19.44 1.32 -21.03
N GLY A 228 -20.68 1.08 -21.45
CA GLY A 228 -21.50 -0.05 -21.00
C GLY A 228 -22.12 0.13 -19.61
N TRP A 229 -22.36 1.36 -19.16
CA TRP A 229 -23.06 1.69 -17.91
C TRP A 229 -24.59 1.62 -18.09
N LEU A 230 -25.08 0.43 -18.42
CA LEU A 230 -26.46 0.18 -18.87
C LEU A 230 -27.51 0.62 -17.85
N ASP A 231 -27.27 0.37 -16.56
CA ASP A 231 -28.19 0.74 -15.47
C ASP A 231 -28.42 2.25 -15.41
N ILE A 232 -27.35 3.05 -15.58
CA ILE A 232 -27.40 4.51 -15.60
C ILE A 232 -28.22 4.98 -16.81
N VAL A 233 -27.93 4.43 -17.98
CA VAL A 233 -28.59 4.82 -19.24
C VAL A 233 -30.09 4.51 -19.19
N VAL A 234 -30.47 3.31 -18.74
CA VAL A 234 -31.89 2.92 -18.63
C VAL A 234 -32.60 3.72 -17.55
N LYS A 235 -31.93 4.01 -16.42
CA LYS A 235 -32.48 4.90 -15.39
C LYS A 235 -32.74 6.30 -15.95
N MET A 236 -31.77 6.89 -16.68
CA MET A 236 -31.93 8.20 -17.31
C MET A 236 -33.02 8.21 -18.39
N LEU A 237 -33.10 7.20 -19.25
CA LEU A 237 -34.18 7.07 -20.24
C LEU A 237 -35.57 7.04 -19.58
N ARG A 238 -35.69 6.43 -18.40
CA ARG A 238 -36.95 6.40 -17.64
C ARG A 238 -37.32 7.74 -16.97
N LEU A 239 -36.40 8.72 -16.95
CA LEU A 239 -36.70 10.09 -16.55
C LEU A 239 -37.28 10.93 -17.70
N HIS A 240 -37.25 10.42 -18.93
CA HIS A 240 -37.76 11.11 -20.11
C HIS A 240 -39.24 11.51 -19.95
N GLY A 241 -39.61 12.71 -20.41
CA GLY A 241 -40.96 13.27 -20.22
C GLY A 241 -42.10 12.39 -20.73
N SER A 242 -41.84 11.54 -21.72
CA SER A 242 -42.82 10.58 -22.26
C SER A 242 -43.29 9.50 -21.26
N TYR A 243 -42.62 9.31 -20.11
CA TYR A 243 -43.08 8.41 -19.04
C TYR A 243 -44.05 9.09 -18.05
N GLN A 244 -44.26 10.40 -18.15
CA GLN A 244 -45.18 11.11 -17.26
C GLN A 244 -46.63 10.70 -17.54
N LEU A 245 -47.35 10.28 -16.49
CA LEU A 245 -48.68 9.66 -16.58
C LEU A 245 -49.73 10.55 -17.27
N ASP A 246 -49.58 11.86 -17.16
CA ASP A 246 -50.43 12.90 -17.74
C ASP A 246 -50.17 13.16 -19.24
N GLN A 247 -49.04 12.66 -19.79
CA GLN A 247 -48.65 12.87 -21.19
C GLN A 247 -48.70 11.59 -22.06
N LEU A 248 -48.92 10.41 -21.45
CA LEU A 248 -48.86 9.11 -22.12
C LEU A 248 -49.77 9.01 -23.36
N SER A 249 -50.97 9.60 -23.35
CA SER A 249 -51.91 9.52 -24.47
C SER A 249 -51.48 10.33 -25.70
N ASN A 250 -50.69 11.40 -25.50
CA ASN A 250 -50.26 12.30 -26.58
C ASN A 250 -48.86 11.96 -27.10
N ARG A 251 -48.08 11.18 -26.33
CA ARG A 251 -46.69 10.80 -26.64
C ARG A 251 -46.50 9.28 -26.70
N GLU A 252 -47.55 8.51 -26.99
CA GLU A 252 -47.51 7.04 -26.97
C GLU A 252 -46.42 6.46 -27.89
N LEU A 253 -46.31 6.96 -29.12
CA LEU A 253 -45.30 6.47 -30.07
C LEU A 253 -43.87 6.86 -29.66
N GLU A 254 -43.69 8.08 -29.13
CA GLU A 254 -42.43 8.54 -28.56
C GLU A 254 -42.02 7.67 -27.36
N ASN A 255 -42.95 7.41 -26.44
CA ASN A 255 -42.74 6.50 -25.31
C ASN A 255 -42.39 5.08 -25.80
N GLY A 256 -43.11 4.57 -26.79
CA GLY A 256 -42.83 3.25 -27.38
C GLY A 256 -41.42 3.15 -27.98
N LEU A 257 -40.91 4.21 -28.61
CA LEU A 257 -39.54 4.27 -29.11
C LEU A 257 -38.52 4.30 -27.97
N VAL A 258 -38.73 5.15 -26.95
CA VAL A 258 -37.86 5.24 -25.78
C VAL A 258 -37.80 3.89 -25.04
N GLU A 259 -38.94 3.25 -24.82
CA GLU A 259 -39.04 1.95 -24.16
C GLU A 259 -38.38 0.85 -25.01
N ALA A 260 -38.58 0.84 -26.32
CA ALA A 260 -37.95 -0.13 -27.21
C ALA A 260 -36.40 -0.05 -27.14
N VAL A 261 -35.85 1.17 -27.12
CA VAL A 261 -34.40 1.38 -26.96
C VAL A 261 -33.95 0.99 -25.55
N ALA A 262 -34.70 1.34 -24.50
CA ALA A 262 -34.38 0.95 -23.13
C ALA A 262 -34.35 -0.59 -22.95
N VAL A 263 -35.27 -1.31 -23.59
CA VAL A 263 -35.30 -2.79 -23.59
C VAL A 263 -34.11 -3.36 -24.34
N LEU A 264 -33.73 -2.81 -25.50
CA LEU A 264 -32.54 -3.25 -26.24
C LEU A 264 -31.27 -3.06 -25.41
N ILE A 265 -31.12 -1.93 -24.73
CA ILE A 265 -29.98 -1.64 -23.84
C ILE A 265 -29.99 -2.61 -22.64
N SER A 266 -31.15 -2.82 -22.02
CA SER A 266 -31.31 -3.74 -20.87
C SER A 266 -30.95 -5.19 -21.21
N LYS A 267 -31.10 -5.58 -22.48
CA LYS A 267 -30.82 -6.93 -22.99
C LYS A 267 -29.49 -7.05 -23.74
N MET A 268 -28.62 -6.05 -23.65
CA MET A 268 -27.30 -6.13 -24.28
C MET A 268 -26.57 -7.41 -23.82
N PRO A 269 -26.13 -8.29 -24.73
CA PRO A 269 -25.40 -9.48 -24.35
C PRO A 269 -24.04 -9.13 -23.75
N ARG A 270 -23.68 -9.75 -22.62
CA ARG A 270 -22.42 -9.53 -21.88
C ARG A 270 -21.71 -10.87 -21.68
N MET A 271 -20.43 -10.93 -22.01
CA MET A 271 -19.65 -12.17 -21.88
C MET A 271 -18.99 -12.18 -20.50
N ARG A 272 -19.71 -12.55 -19.45
CA ARG A 272 -19.25 -12.52 -18.05
C ARG A 272 -20.07 -13.49 -17.17
N PRO A 273 -19.59 -13.83 -15.96
CA PRO A 273 -20.40 -14.54 -14.97
C PRO A 273 -21.67 -13.77 -14.61
N GLU A 274 -22.71 -14.49 -14.18
CA GLU A 274 -23.97 -13.90 -13.74
C GLU A 274 -23.73 -12.86 -12.64
N SER A 275 -24.26 -11.66 -12.84
CA SER A 275 -24.17 -10.55 -11.89
C SER A 275 -25.58 -10.20 -11.42
N VAL A 276 -25.82 -10.33 -10.11
CA VAL A 276 -27.13 -9.99 -9.53
C VAL A 276 -27.27 -8.47 -9.52
N GLY A 277 -28.36 -7.96 -10.12
CA GLY A 277 -28.72 -6.55 -10.06
C GLY A 277 -28.05 -5.62 -11.08
N LYS A 278 -27.29 -6.16 -12.05
CA LYS A 278 -26.81 -5.40 -13.22
C LYS A 278 -27.61 -5.77 -14.47
N LEU A 279 -27.93 -4.77 -15.30
CA LEU A 279 -28.55 -5.00 -16.62
C LEU A 279 -27.59 -5.69 -17.60
N GLY A 280 -28.17 -6.29 -18.64
CA GLY A 280 -27.48 -7.09 -19.66
C GLY A 280 -27.67 -8.60 -19.50
N GLU A 281 -27.75 -9.32 -20.61
CA GLU A 281 -27.90 -10.79 -20.62
C GLU A 281 -26.52 -11.44 -20.54
N CYS A 282 -26.21 -12.12 -19.45
CA CYS A 282 -24.88 -12.71 -19.20
C CYS A 282 -24.72 -14.08 -19.87
N TYR A 283 -23.58 -14.30 -20.54
CA TYR A 283 -23.23 -15.55 -21.19
C TYR A 283 -21.84 -16.02 -20.75
N LYS A 284 -21.73 -17.32 -20.42
CA LYS A 284 -20.46 -17.97 -20.01
C LYS A 284 -19.69 -18.60 -21.18
N SER A 285 -20.38 -18.82 -22.30
CA SER A 285 -19.92 -19.60 -23.46
C SER A 285 -19.83 -18.68 -24.68
N LYS A 286 -18.67 -18.70 -25.36
CA LYS A 286 -18.43 -17.85 -26.54
C LYS A 286 -19.46 -18.10 -27.67
N PRO A 287 -19.81 -19.34 -28.04
CA PRO A 287 -20.85 -19.60 -29.04
C PRO A 287 -22.22 -19.00 -28.70
N ASP A 288 -22.65 -19.15 -27.45
CA ASP A 288 -23.97 -18.65 -27.01
C ASP A 288 -24.00 -17.13 -27.01
N PHE A 289 -22.91 -16.51 -26.54
CA PHE A 289 -22.73 -15.07 -26.60
C PHE A 289 -22.79 -14.56 -28.04
N ILE A 290 -22.05 -15.15 -29.00
CA ILE A 290 -22.03 -14.71 -30.40
C ILE A 290 -23.43 -14.76 -31.00
N LYS A 291 -24.15 -15.86 -30.79
CA LYS A 291 -25.51 -16.03 -31.29
C LYS A 291 -26.46 -14.96 -30.72
N ALA A 292 -26.35 -14.67 -29.42
CA ALA A 292 -27.14 -13.64 -28.78
C ALA A 292 -26.77 -12.23 -29.28
N TRP A 293 -25.46 -11.96 -29.42
CA TRP A 293 -24.89 -10.71 -29.90
C TRP A 293 -25.36 -10.36 -31.32
N GLU A 294 -25.30 -11.32 -32.25
CA GLU A 294 -25.77 -11.17 -33.62
C GLU A 294 -27.28 -10.95 -33.68
N LYS A 295 -28.05 -11.71 -32.89
CA LYS A 295 -29.51 -11.55 -32.79
C LYS A 295 -29.88 -10.16 -32.25
N TRP A 296 -29.20 -9.71 -31.21
CA TRP A 296 -29.41 -8.40 -30.61
C TRP A 296 -29.10 -7.27 -31.60
N ARG A 297 -27.96 -7.35 -32.31
CA ARG A 297 -27.63 -6.39 -33.38
C ARG A 297 -28.66 -6.38 -34.50
N SER A 298 -29.17 -7.54 -34.92
CA SER A 298 -30.24 -7.63 -35.92
C SER A 298 -31.52 -6.91 -35.47
N GLN A 299 -31.89 -7.00 -34.19
CA GLN A 299 -33.02 -6.27 -33.63
C GLN A 299 -32.80 -4.76 -33.65
N ILE A 300 -31.60 -4.30 -33.33
CA ILE A 300 -31.22 -2.88 -33.41
C ILE A 300 -31.33 -2.37 -34.85
N THR A 301 -30.74 -3.08 -35.82
CA THR A 301 -30.82 -2.71 -37.24
C THR A 301 -32.27 -2.67 -37.74
N LYS A 302 -33.10 -3.62 -37.29
CA LYS A 302 -34.53 -3.62 -37.62
C LYS A 302 -35.26 -2.39 -37.09
N LEU A 303 -34.94 -1.96 -35.86
CA LEU A 303 -35.52 -0.74 -35.27
C LEU A 303 -35.01 0.50 -36.00
N ASP A 304 -33.70 0.59 -36.30
CA ASP A 304 -33.07 1.72 -37.01
C ASP A 304 -33.72 1.97 -38.39
N CYS A 305 -34.07 0.90 -39.09
CA CYS A 305 -34.77 0.96 -40.39
C CYS A 305 -36.30 1.12 -40.29
N SER A 306 -36.88 1.28 -39.08
CA SER A 306 -38.33 1.32 -38.91
C SER A 306 -38.97 2.64 -39.37
N ARG A 307 -40.25 2.61 -39.75
CA ARG A 307 -41.00 3.81 -40.11
C ARG A 307 -41.41 4.66 -38.91
N PHE A 308 -41.31 4.11 -37.70
CA PHE A 308 -41.68 4.80 -36.46
C PHE A 308 -40.87 6.08 -36.25
N TRP A 309 -39.64 6.18 -36.78
CA TRP A 309 -38.83 7.40 -36.71
C TRP A 309 -39.45 8.60 -37.43
N ILE A 310 -40.20 8.38 -38.51
CA ILE A 310 -40.84 9.46 -39.26
C ILE A 310 -42.04 10.01 -38.49
N GLN A 311 -42.66 9.16 -37.67
CA GLN A 311 -43.87 9.46 -36.89
C GLN A 311 -43.56 10.08 -35.52
N CYS A 312 -42.28 10.12 -35.12
CA CYS A 312 -41.86 10.78 -33.90
C CYS A 312 -41.62 12.28 -34.18
N ASP A 313 -42.51 13.12 -33.66
CA ASP A 313 -42.49 14.58 -33.86
C ASP A 313 -41.37 15.25 -33.05
N ASN A 314 -40.98 14.68 -31.90
CA ASN A 314 -39.89 15.21 -31.09
C ASN A 314 -38.53 14.95 -31.75
N GLN A 315 -37.97 16.00 -32.35
CA GLN A 315 -36.70 15.92 -33.08
C GLN A 315 -35.53 15.51 -32.17
N GLN A 316 -35.43 16.06 -30.96
CA GLN A 316 -34.34 15.75 -30.04
C GLN A 316 -34.40 14.30 -29.58
N THR A 317 -35.59 13.80 -29.23
CA THR A 317 -35.79 12.38 -28.90
C THR A 317 -35.41 11.46 -30.05
N ARG A 318 -35.85 11.80 -31.27
CA ARG A 318 -35.52 11.01 -32.46
C ARG A 318 -34.02 10.97 -32.75
N GLU A 319 -33.34 12.11 -32.70
CA GLU A 319 -31.90 12.21 -32.94
C GLU A 319 -31.09 11.51 -31.84
N GLY A 320 -31.45 11.77 -30.59
CA GLY A 320 -30.84 11.14 -29.42
C GLY A 320 -30.95 9.62 -29.43
N LEU A 321 -32.15 9.07 -29.59
CA LEU A 321 -32.36 7.63 -29.67
C LEU A 321 -31.64 6.99 -30.86
N ARG A 322 -31.62 7.65 -32.03
CA ARG A 322 -30.84 7.17 -33.19
C ARG A 322 -29.34 7.14 -32.90
N ASN A 323 -28.81 8.14 -32.21
CA ASN A 323 -27.41 8.11 -31.81
C ASN A 323 -27.12 6.93 -30.88
N LEU A 324 -28.00 6.63 -29.92
CA LEU A 324 -27.87 5.43 -29.06
C LEU A 324 -27.86 4.14 -29.88
N LEU A 325 -28.67 4.04 -30.95
CA LEU A 325 -28.61 2.89 -31.87
C LEU A 325 -27.26 2.80 -32.59
N GLN A 326 -26.71 3.93 -33.06
CA GLN A 326 -25.39 3.95 -33.71
C GLN A 326 -24.27 3.54 -32.76
N ILE A 327 -24.33 3.95 -31.49
CA ILE A 327 -23.44 3.46 -30.43
C ILE A 327 -23.53 1.94 -30.29
N MET A 328 -24.75 1.38 -30.15
CA MET A 328 -24.95 -0.06 -30.01
C MET A 328 -24.53 -0.87 -31.25
N LEU A 329 -24.62 -0.28 -32.45
CA LEU A 329 -24.15 -0.88 -33.70
C LEU A 329 -22.63 -0.79 -33.88
N GLY A 330 -21.93 -0.05 -33.01
CA GLY A 330 -20.48 0.12 -33.05
C GLY A 330 -20.01 1.08 -34.13
N ASN A 331 -20.78 2.13 -34.43
CA ASN A 331 -20.32 3.21 -35.30
C ASN A 331 -19.11 3.92 -34.67
N THR A 332 -17.95 3.84 -35.33
CA THR A 332 -16.68 4.36 -34.79
C THR A 332 -16.68 5.87 -34.57
N GLU A 333 -17.37 6.63 -35.41
CA GLU A 333 -17.46 8.09 -35.27
C GLU A 333 -18.32 8.45 -34.07
N SER A 334 -19.51 7.83 -33.93
CA SER A 334 -20.38 8.02 -32.77
C SER A 334 -19.69 7.64 -31.46
N LEU A 335 -18.96 6.51 -31.43
CA LEU A 335 -18.20 6.09 -30.24
C LEU A 335 -17.05 7.06 -29.91
N CYS A 336 -16.34 7.55 -30.93
CA CYS A 336 -15.29 8.55 -30.74
C CYS A 336 -15.87 9.85 -30.18
N MET A 337 -17.03 10.29 -30.67
CA MET A 337 -17.69 11.51 -30.17
C MET A 337 -18.23 11.35 -28.74
N ALA A 338 -18.78 10.17 -28.40
CA ALA A 338 -19.38 9.90 -27.09
C ALA A 338 -18.36 9.71 -25.95
N THR A 339 -17.09 9.46 -26.26
CA THR A 339 -16.06 9.18 -25.26
C THR A 339 -15.16 10.40 -25.02
N CYS A 340 -14.76 10.62 -23.77
CA CYS A 340 -13.95 11.77 -23.37
C CYS A 340 -12.46 11.48 -23.52
N TYR A 341 -12.01 10.26 -23.20
CA TYR A 341 -10.59 9.89 -23.29
C TYR A 341 -10.37 8.45 -23.77
N TRP A 342 -9.10 8.13 -24.05
CA TRP A 342 -8.73 6.91 -24.78
C TRP A 342 -9.15 5.60 -24.09
N ILE A 343 -9.23 5.52 -22.75
CA ILE A 343 -9.64 4.28 -22.05
C ILE A 343 -11.14 4.03 -22.25
N GLU A 344 -11.95 5.10 -22.22
CA GLU A 344 -13.40 4.99 -22.49
C GLU A 344 -13.63 4.51 -23.94
N LEU A 345 -12.90 5.08 -24.90
CA LEU A 345 -12.94 4.63 -26.30
C LEU A 345 -12.45 3.18 -26.46
N TYR A 346 -11.37 2.84 -25.75
CA TYR A 346 -10.79 1.50 -25.76
C TYR A 346 -11.78 0.43 -25.28
N ILE A 347 -12.48 0.69 -24.17
CA ILE A 347 -13.53 -0.17 -23.64
C ILE A 347 -14.73 -0.24 -24.62
N SER A 348 -15.12 0.89 -25.18
CA SER A 348 -16.20 0.97 -26.18
C SER A 348 -15.96 0.05 -27.38
N HIS A 349 -14.71 -0.03 -27.85
CA HIS A 349 -14.32 -0.92 -28.94
C HIS A 349 -14.57 -2.39 -28.62
N PHE A 350 -14.24 -2.83 -27.40
CA PHE A 350 -14.53 -4.22 -27.01
C PHE A 350 -16.03 -4.45 -26.88
N LEU A 351 -16.75 -3.51 -26.28
CA LEU A 351 -18.18 -3.67 -26.10
C LEU A 351 -18.91 -3.78 -27.44
N TYR A 352 -18.70 -2.86 -28.38
CA TYR A 352 -19.59 -2.72 -29.54
C TYR A 352 -19.02 -3.17 -30.89
N ILE A 353 -17.69 -3.26 -31.02
CA ILE A 353 -17.03 -3.57 -32.30
C ILE A 353 -16.41 -4.97 -32.27
N ARG A 354 -15.62 -5.28 -31.24
CA ARG A 354 -14.83 -6.50 -31.16
C ARG A 354 -14.85 -7.09 -29.74
N PRO A 355 -15.88 -7.87 -29.37
CA PRO A 355 -16.06 -8.41 -28.01
C PRO A 355 -15.03 -9.43 -27.56
N PHE A 356 -14.17 -9.91 -28.47
CA PHE A 356 -13.12 -10.86 -28.14
C PHE A 356 -11.73 -10.28 -28.43
N THR A 357 -10.85 -10.42 -27.44
CA THR A 357 -9.42 -10.13 -27.57
C THR A 357 -8.77 -11.24 -28.41
N MET A 358 -7.78 -10.88 -29.23
CA MET A 358 -6.92 -11.85 -29.94
C MET A 358 -5.53 -11.95 -29.29
N GLY A 359 -5.45 -11.73 -27.97
CA GLY A 359 -4.18 -11.60 -27.24
C GLY A 359 -3.81 -10.15 -26.92
N ILE A 360 -2.79 -9.99 -26.06
CA ILE A 360 -2.39 -8.69 -25.51
C ILE A 360 -1.77 -7.79 -26.59
N GLU A 361 -1.02 -8.31 -27.56
CA GLU A 361 -0.51 -7.52 -28.70
C GLU A 361 -1.64 -6.81 -29.48
N SER A 362 -2.75 -7.51 -29.76
CA SER A 362 -3.90 -6.89 -30.40
C SER A 362 -4.57 -5.85 -29.50
N MET A 363 -4.55 -6.06 -28.18
CA MET A 363 -5.05 -5.11 -27.19
C MET A 363 -4.20 -3.85 -27.15
N TYR A 364 -2.88 -3.97 -27.20
CA TYR A 364 -1.94 -2.87 -27.27
C TYR A 364 -2.12 -2.04 -28.54
N ASN A 365 -2.18 -2.71 -29.71
CA ASN A 365 -2.40 -2.05 -30.99
C ASN A 365 -3.73 -1.26 -31.02
N LEU A 366 -4.77 -1.77 -30.38
CA LEU A 366 -6.04 -1.06 -30.24
C LEU A 366 -5.91 0.15 -29.29
N ALA A 367 -5.19 0.00 -28.17
CA ALA A 367 -4.93 1.11 -27.26
C ALA A 367 -4.17 2.24 -27.96
N GLN A 368 -3.13 1.93 -28.75
CA GLN A 368 -2.40 2.91 -29.55
C GLN A 368 -3.30 3.68 -30.52
N LYS A 369 -4.22 3.00 -31.21
CA LYS A 369 -5.22 3.65 -32.08
C LYS A 369 -6.14 4.57 -31.28
N CYS A 370 -6.62 4.14 -30.13
CA CYS A 370 -7.48 4.96 -29.27
C CYS A 370 -6.75 6.20 -28.75
N ILE A 371 -5.46 6.08 -28.43
CA ILE A 371 -4.59 7.19 -28.02
C ILE A 371 -4.40 8.19 -29.15
N GLN A 372 -4.23 7.72 -30.39
CA GLN A 372 -4.11 8.60 -31.57
C GLN A 372 -5.42 9.36 -31.84
N LEU A 373 -6.57 8.74 -31.63
CA LEU A 373 -7.89 9.36 -31.81
C LEU A 373 -8.27 10.30 -30.66
N LYS A 374 -7.71 10.08 -29.46
CA LYS A 374 -7.91 10.90 -28.26
C LYS A 374 -6.55 11.33 -27.66
N PRO A 375 -5.79 12.18 -28.37
CA PRO A 375 -4.46 12.61 -27.95
C PRO A 375 -4.51 13.44 -26.65
N ARG A 376 -3.42 13.42 -25.89
CA ARG A 376 -3.40 13.89 -24.49
C ARG A 376 -2.61 15.20 -24.32
N SER A 377 -3.04 16.05 -23.39
CA SER A 377 -2.27 17.19 -22.86
C SER A 377 -1.47 16.83 -21.60
N SER A 378 -1.96 15.89 -20.80
CA SER A 378 -1.30 15.36 -19.59
C SER A 378 -1.52 13.85 -19.48
N THR A 379 -0.61 13.12 -18.82
CA THR A 379 -0.71 11.67 -18.65
C THR A 379 -1.02 11.29 -17.21
N HIS A 380 -2.22 10.77 -16.96
CA HIS A 380 -2.57 10.21 -15.66
C HIS A 380 -1.75 8.92 -15.40
N ARG A 381 -1.20 8.76 -14.19
CA ARG A 381 -0.35 7.62 -13.80
C ARG A 381 -0.94 6.23 -14.10
N LEU A 382 -2.24 6.03 -13.84
CA LEU A 382 -2.94 4.78 -14.18
C LEU A 382 -2.96 4.49 -15.69
N SER A 383 -3.01 5.53 -16.54
CA SER A 383 -2.93 5.34 -17.99
C SER A 383 -1.55 4.87 -18.40
N VAL A 384 -0.48 5.34 -17.76
CA VAL A 384 0.90 4.92 -18.06
C VAL A 384 1.11 3.47 -17.62
N LEU A 385 0.65 3.11 -16.42
CA LEU A 385 0.67 1.73 -15.94
C LEU A 385 -0.09 0.78 -16.89
N MET A 386 -1.29 1.15 -17.33
CA MET A 386 -2.08 0.33 -18.27
C MET A 386 -1.35 0.11 -19.59
N ILE A 387 -0.66 1.12 -20.12
CA ILE A 387 0.15 0.98 -21.33
C ILE A 387 1.31 0.00 -21.07
N GLY A 388 2.05 0.15 -19.97
CA GLY A 388 3.16 -0.74 -19.64
C GLY A 388 2.73 -2.21 -19.50
N ILE A 389 1.54 -2.44 -18.95
CA ILE A 389 0.93 -3.78 -18.86
C ILE A 389 0.62 -4.33 -20.26
N LEU A 390 0.02 -3.51 -21.12
CA LEU A 390 -0.32 -3.91 -22.49
C LEU A 390 0.93 -4.13 -23.38
N GLU A 391 2.06 -3.52 -23.06
CA GLU A 391 3.35 -3.77 -23.73
C GLU A 391 4.01 -5.10 -23.30
N GLU A 392 3.43 -5.82 -22.34
CA GLU A 392 3.97 -7.05 -21.75
C GLU A 392 5.41 -6.90 -21.20
N ASN A 393 5.80 -5.69 -20.80
CA ASN A 393 7.14 -5.43 -20.28
C ASN A 393 7.12 -5.30 -18.74
N THR A 394 7.42 -6.40 -18.06
CA THR A 394 7.44 -6.48 -16.59
C THR A 394 8.37 -5.46 -15.93
N GLU A 395 9.53 -5.17 -16.53
CA GLU A 395 10.47 -4.18 -15.96
C GLU A 395 9.93 -2.76 -16.07
N VAL A 396 9.27 -2.42 -17.19
CA VAL A 396 8.59 -1.13 -17.35
C VAL A 396 7.45 -1.01 -16.35
N VAL A 397 6.62 -2.05 -16.19
CA VAL A 397 5.54 -2.05 -15.19
C VAL A 397 6.08 -1.80 -13.78
N LEU A 398 7.21 -2.44 -13.41
CA LEU A 398 7.84 -2.19 -12.11
C LEU A 398 8.40 -0.78 -11.97
N ALA A 399 9.04 -0.25 -13.01
CA ALA A 399 9.57 1.11 -13.02
C ALA A 399 8.45 2.14 -12.84
N GLU A 400 7.33 1.95 -13.54
CA GLU A 400 6.14 2.80 -13.43
C GLU A 400 5.47 2.65 -12.04
N CYS A 401 5.38 1.44 -11.50
CA CYS A 401 4.91 1.22 -10.12
C CYS A 401 5.78 1.98 -9.10
N SER A 402 7.10 1.93 -9.27
CA SER A 402 8.06 2.58 -8.38
C SER A 402 7.95 4.09 -8.45
N ARG A 403 7.87 4.64 -9.66
CA ARG A 403 7.81 6.09 -9.91
C ARG A 403 6.49 6.70 -9.44
N GLU A 404 5.37 6.05 -9.74
CA GLU A 404 4.03 6.67 -9.62
C GLU A 404 3.27 6.29 -8.34
N PHE A 405 3.61 5.17 -7.71
CA PHE A 405 2.87 4.62 -6.55
C PHE A 405 3.78 4.26 -5.36
N GLY A 406 5.08 4.26 -5.58
CA GLY A 406 6.09 4.14 -4.54
C GLY A 406 6.44 2.71 -4.12
N PRO A 407 7.39 2.56 -3.19
CA PRO A 407 8.07 1.28 -2.92
C PRO A 407 7.18 0.19 -2.32
N TRP A 408 6.10 0.57 -1.62
CA TRP A 408 5.12 -0.39 -1.12
C TRP A 408 4.49 -1.16 -2.28
N LEU A 409 3.99 -0.45 -3.32
CA LEU A 409 3.33 -1.12 -4.44
C LEU A 409 4.29 -2.10 -5.10
N VAL A 410 5.53 -1.68 -5.36
CA VAL A 410 6.52 -2.53 -6.05
C VAL A 410 6.87 -3.77 -5.24
N ALA A 411 7.14 -3.63 -3.94
CA ALA A 411 7.49 -4.75 -3.08
C ALA A 411 6.39 -5.83 -3.04
N HIS A 412 5.13 -5.43 -3.18
CA HIS A 412 3.98 -6.32 -3.15
C HIS A 412 3.52 -6.79 -4.56
N ALA A 413 3.64 -5.95 -5.59
CA ALA A 413 3.21 -6.22 -6.96
C ALA A 413 4.09 -7.25 -7.67
N ILE A 414 5.37 -7.38 -7.29
CA ILE A 414 6.26 -8.44 -7.79
C ILE A 414 5.64 -9.84 -7.58
N GLU A 415 4.91 -10.06 -6.48
CA GLU A 415 4.22 -11.33 -6.25
C GLU A 415 3.12 -11.59 -7.30
N LEU A 416 2.42 -10.53 -7.74
CA LEU A 416 1.36 -10.62 -8.74
C LEU A 416 1.96 -10.85 -10.13
N LEU A 417 3.02 -10.11 -10.48
CA LEU A 417 3.69 -10.20 -11.78
C LEU A 417 4.31 -11.58 -12.06
N THR A 418 4.74 -12.28 -11.00
CA THR A 418 5.32 -13.62 -11.09
C THR A 418 4.31 -14.75 -11.03
N ALA A 419 3.04 -14.47 -10.68
CA ALA A 419 2.02 -15.50 -10.39
C ALA A 419 1.77 -16.47 -11.55
N GLY A 420 1.92 -16.01 -12.78
CA GLY A 420 1.56 -16.76 -13.99
C GLY A 420 2.64 -16.85 -15.07
N SER A 421 3.82 -16.23 -14.88
CA SER A 421 4.84 -16.09 -15.94
C SER A 421 6.23 -16.56 -15.51
N GLU A 422 6.69 -17.66 -16.11
CA GLU A 422 8.00 -18.25 -15.79
C GLU A 422 9.12 -17.30 -16.19
N GLN A 423 8.92 -16.60 -17.31
CA GLN A 423 9.84 -15.58 -17.78
C GLN A 423 9.97 -14.43 -16.77
N ALA A 424 8.85 -13.97 -16.20
CA ALA A 424 8.88 -12.92 -15.18
C ALA A 424 9.50 -13.41 -13.86
N GLU A 425 9.22 -14.65 -13.46
CA GLU A 425 9.84 -15.28 -12.30
C GLU A 425 11.36 -15.30 -12.42
N ILE A 426 11.89 -15.81 -13.53
CA ILE A 426 13.33 -15.85 -13.80
C ILE A 426 13.90 -14.43 -13.82
N LEU A 427 13.31 -13.53 -14.62
CA LEU A 427 13.79 -12.16 -14.80
C LEU A 427 13.91 -11.38 -13.49
N LEU A 428 12.96 -11.57 -12.58
CA LEU A 428 12.87 -10.80 -11.34
C LEU A 428 13.66 -11.42 -10.18
N HIS A 429 13.79 -12.76 -10.15
CA HIS A 429 14.51 -13.48 -9.10
C HIS A 429 15.98 -13.78 -9.42
N GLU A 430 16.40 -13.66 -10.68
CA GLU A 430 17.81 -13.84 -11.07
C GLU A 430 18.71 -12.75 -10.44
N GLU A 431 19.86 -13.17 -9.93
CA GLU A 431 20.87 -12.28 -9.35
C GLU A 431 21.57 -11.47 -10.44
N ARG A 432 21.69 -10.16 -10.24
CA ARG A 432 22.36 -9.29 -11.22
C ARG A 432 23.63 -8.69 -10.65
N TYR A 433 24.73 -8.83 -11.39
CA TYR A 433 26.03 -8.33 -10.97
C TYR A 433 26.04 -6.80 -10.79
N ASN A 434 25.36 -6.06 -11.68
CA ASN A 434 25.21 -4.62 -11.59
C ASN A 434 24.38 -4.14 -10.38
N LEU A 435 23.64 -5.04 -9.72
CA LEU A 435 22.93 -4.78 -8.47
C LEU A 435 23.73 -5.24 -7.23
N GLY A 436 24.99 -5.65 -7.39
CA GLY A 436 25.79 -6.18 -6.29
C GLY A 436 25.44 -7.62 -5.91
N GLY A 437 24.95 -8.41 -6.88
CA GLY A 437 24.65 -9.83 -6.69
C GLY A 437 23.31 -10.11 -5.99
N ILE A 438 22.39 -9.15 -6.02
CA ILE A 438 21.00 -9.33 -5.58
C ILE A 438 20.05 -9.32 -6.79
N SER A 439 18.83 -9.83 -6.59
CA SER A 439 17.77 -9.82 -7.59
C SER A 439 16.95 -8.53 -7.55
N ILE A 440 16.10 -8.30 -8.56
CA ILE A 440 15.16 -7.17 -8.57
C ILE A 440 14.17 -7.28 -7.40
N VAL A 441 13.72 -8.50 -7.10
CA VAL A 441 12.84 -8.77 -5.95
C VAL A 441 13.49 -8.35 -4.65
N GLU A 442 14.73 -8.80 -4.42
CA GLU A 442 15.46 -8.46 -3.21
C GLU A 442 15.71 -6.96 -3.12
N LEU A 443 16.13 -6.30 -4.21
CA LEU A 443 16.32 -4.85 -4.27
C LEU A 443 15.08 -4.08 -3.77
N HIS A 444 13.92 -4.33 -4.35
CA HIS A 444 12.71 -3.56 -4.03
C HIS A 444 12.17 -3.87 -2.62
N ARG A 445 12.30 -5.12 -2.16
CA ARG A 445 11.97 -5.48 -0.78
C ARG A 445 12.90 -4.79 0.22
N LEU A 446 14.21 -4.71 -0.07
CA LEU A 446 15.17 -4.00 0.77
C LEU A 446 14.88 -2.50 0.82
N VAL A 447 14.57 -1.88 -0.31
CA VAL A 447 14.18 -0.46 -0.37
C VAL A 447 12.94 -0.21 0.49
N TYR A 448 11.90 -1.02 0.36
CA TYR A 448 10.70 -0.87 1.17
C TYR A 448 10.96 -1.14 2.66
N ALA A 449 11.75 -2.16 2.99
CA ALA A 449 12.17 -2.45 4.36
C ALA A 449 12.98 -1.32 5.01
N GLN A 450 13.83 -0.64 4.24
CA GLN A 450 14.58 0.54 4.71
C GLN A 450 13.64 1.72 5.03
N ILE A 451 12.60 1.92 4.22
CA ILE A 451 11.56 2.93 4.51
C ILE A 451 10.85 2.57 5.81
N LEU A 452 10.40 1.34 5.98
CA LEU A 452 9.76 0.88 7.22
C LEU A 452 10.67 1.06 8.43
N SER A 453 11.95 0.68 8.29
CA SER A 453 13.01 0.78 9.31
C SER A 453 13.25 2.19 9.79
N SER A 454 12.99 3.19 8.96
CA SER A 454 13.27 4.59 9.28
C SER A 454 12.31 5.22 10.27
N HIS A 455 11.07 4.73 10.30
CA HIS A 455 10.00 5.40 11.03
C HIS A 455 9.69 4.67 12.34
N ALA A 456 9.56 5.44 13.42
CA ALA A 456 9.45 4.93 14.79
C ALA A 456 8.23 4.02 15.01
N LEU A 457 7.18 4.17 14.21
CA LEU A 457 5.96 3.38 14.32
C LEU A 457 5.90 2.21 13.34
N THR A 458 6.88 2.00 12.47
CA THR A 458 6.82 0.95 11.43
C THR A 458 8.06 0.05 11.39
N TRP A 459 9.13 0.41 12.07
CA TRP A 459 10.35 -0.40 12.07
C TRP A 459 10.13 -1.85 12.53
N GLN A 460 9.12 -2.08 13.38
CA GLN A 460 8.76 -3.41 13.93
C GLN A 460 8.28 -4.39 12.87
N ILE A 461 7.78 -3.89 11.74
CA ILE A 461 7.29 -4.73 10.63
C ILE A 461 8.31 -4.89 9.50
N ALA A 462 9.40 -4.11 9.50
CA ALA A 462 10.51 -4.26 8.56
C ALA A 462 11.16 -5.67 8.57
N PRO A 463 11.34 -6.35 9.72
CA PRO A 463 11.96 -7.67 9.78
C PRO A 463 11.33 -8.70 8.84
N ILE A 464 10.01 -8.64 8.66
CA ILE A 464 9.26 -9.61 7.85
C ILE A 464 9.65 -9.53 6.36
N TYR A 465 9.96 -8.32 5.88
CA TYR A 465 10.48 -8.13 4.53
C TYR A 465 11.97 -8.46 4.46
N LEU A 466 12.76 -8.06 5.47
CA LEU A 466 14.20 -8.34 5.51
C LEU A 466 14.50 -9.83 5.54
N THR A 467 13.75 -10.62 6.30
CA THR A 467 13.97 -12.08 6.37
C THR A 467 13.52 -12.82 5.12
N SER A 468 12.76 -12.17 4.24
CA SER A 468 12.42 -12.70 2.91
C SER A 468 13.49 -12.43 1.85
N CYS A 469 14.57 -11.71 2.20
CA CYS A 469 15.70 -11.38 1.33
C CYS A 469 16.90 -12.28 1.65
N MET A 470 17.38 -13.05 0.67
CA MET A 470 18.34 -14.14 0.91
C MET A 470 19.78 -13.66 1.10
N LYS A 471 20.20 -12.54 0.50
CA LYS A 471 21.61 -12.11 0.49
C LYS A 471 21.90 -11.08 1.57
N GLN A 472 21.19 -9.95 1.54
CA GLN A 472 21.51 -8.78 2.36
C GLN A 472 20.50 -8.55 3.51
N GLY A 473 19.37 -9.26 3.49
CA GLY A 473 18.27 -9.10 4.44
C GLY A 473 18.70 -9.20 5.91
N MET A 474 19.37 -10.29 6.28
CA MET A 474 19.78 -10.55 7.67
C MET A 474 20.78 -9.51 8.20
N GLY A 475 21.78 -9.13 7.41
CA GLY A 475 22.73 -8.10 7.82
C GLY A 475 22.08 -6.72 8.03
N LEU A 476 21.07 -6.39 7.22
CA LEU A 476 20.29 -5.16 7.41
C LEU A 476 19.36 -5.25 8.63
N LEU A 477 18.83 -6.43 8.94
CA LEU A 477 18.05 -6.68 10.16
C LEU A 477 18.93 -6.48 11.39
N GLU A 478 20.12 -7.07 11.45
CA GLU A 478 21.05 -6.87 12.57
C GLU A 478 21.37 -5.36 12.77
N ASN A 479 21.67 -4.65 11.69
CA ASN A 479 21.90 -3.21 11.72
C ASN A 479 20.69 -2.42 12.24
N LEU A 480 19.48 -2.81 11.84
CA LEU A 480 18.24 -2.20 12.32
C LEU A 480 18.10 -2.36 13.84
N LEU A 481 18.33 -3.57 14.35
CA LEU A 481 18.16 -3.91 15.75
C LEU A 481 19.18 -3.17 16.63
N TYR A 482 20.44 -3.04 16.19
CA TYR A 482 21.46 -2.26 16.90
C TYR A 482 21.18 -0.75 16.93
N ARG A 483 20.44 -0.22 15.94
CA ARG A 483 20.13 1.22 15.86
C ARG A 483 18.94 1.65 16.70
N GLN A 484 18.20 0.72 17.31
CA GLN A 484 17.07 1.07 18.15
C GLN A 484 17.49 1.76 19.45
N SER A 485 16.62 2.60 19.99
CA SER A 485 16.92 3.35 21.20
C SER A 485 17.02 2.42 22.41
N ALA A 486 18.12 2.53 23.16
CA ALA A 486 18.31 1.89 24.45
C ALA A 486 17.69 2.68 25.62
N GLN A 487 17.05 3.82 25.35
CA GLN A 487 16.46 4.68 26.40
C GLN A 487 15.08 4.18 26.86
N HIS A 488 14.34 3.56 25.95
CA HIS A 488 12.92 3.22 26.13
C HIS A 488 12.77 1.70 26.26
N ASN A 489 12.36 1.24 27.45
CA ASN A 489 12.25 -0.19 27.77
C ASN A 489 11.25 -0.94 26.88
N ASP A 490 10.17 -0.29 26.45
CA ASP A 490 9.17 -0.86 25.54
C ASP A 490 9.75 -1.14 24.14
N VAL A 491 10.59 -0.24 23.61
CA VAL A 491 11.30 -0.44 22.35
C VAL A 491 12.32 -1.58 22.48
N LEU A 492 13.03 -1.62 23.61
CA LEU A 492 14.02 -2.65 23.90
C LEU A 492 13.41 -4.06 24.00
N LEU A 493 12.29 -4.20 24.72
CA LEU A 493 11.58 -5.48 24.83
C LEU A 493 11.09 -5.98 23.48
N LYS A 494 10.56 -5.09 22.63
CA LYS A 494 10.16 -5.44 21.25
C LYS A 494 11.36 -5.88 20.40
N ASN A 495 12.50 -5.21 20.56
CA ASN A 495 13.73 -5.54 19.87
C ASN A 495 14.22 -6.96 20.24
N ILE A 496 14.22 -7.27 21.55
CA ILE A 496 14.56 -8.61 22.07
C ILE A 496 13.59 -9.67 21.56
N GLU A 497 12.28 -9.38 21.51
CA GLU A 497 11.29 -10.32 21.00
C GLU A 497 11.49 -10.60 19.50
N ILE A 498 11.85 -9.57 18.70
CA ILE A 498 12.23 -9.77 17.29
C ILE A 498 13.47 -10.65 17.20
N CYS A 499 14.51 -10.42 18.01
CA CYS A 499 15.67 -11.30 18.04
C CYS A 499 15.27 -12.75 18.35
N ARG A 500 14.37 -12.97 19.31
CA ARG A 500 13.87 -14.29 19.67
C ARG A 500 13.11 -14.97 18.52
N LEU A 501 12.26 -14.22 17.82
CA LEU A 501 11.49 -14.74 16.68
C LEU A 501 12.35 -15.17 15.49
N TYR A 502 13.51 -14.55 15.31
CA TYR A 502 14.45 -14.84 14.22
C TYR A 502 15.75 -15.52 14.68
N GLU A 503 15.78 -16.08 15.89
CA GLU A 503 16.90 -16.85 16.45
C GLU A 503 18.24 -16.07 16.49
N LEU A 504 18.18 -14.78 16.79
CA LEU A 504 19.33 -13.87 16.87
C LEU A 504 19.84 -13.70 18.31
N ASP A 505 20.14 -14.81 18.99
CA ASP A 505 20.51 -14.82 20.42
C ASP A 505 21.74 -13.95 20.73
N HIS A 506 22.76 -13.99 19.87
CA HIS A 506 23.96 -13.17 20.01
C HIS A 506 23.65 -11.66 19.95
N ILE A 507 22.76 -11.27 19.03
CA ILE A 507 22.36 -9.87 18.86
C ILE A 507 21.53 -9.42 20.08
N SER A 508 20.60 -10.27 20.54
CA SER A 508 19.82 -10.05 21.75
C SER A 508 20.72 -9.79 22.97
N SER A 509 21.71 -10.66 23.22
CA SER A 509 22.67 -10.47 24.32
C SER A 509 23.42 -9.13 24.20
N ASN A 510 23.91 -8.78 23.01
CA ASN A 510 24.64 -7.53 22.82
C ASN A 510 23.76 -6.28 23.03
N ILE A 511 22.51 -6.32 22.57
CA ILE A 511 21.55 -5.23 22.78
C ILE A 511 21.27 -5.04 24.28
N MET A 512 21.08 -6.13 25.03
CA MET A 512 20.92 -6.08 26.49
C MET A 512 22.17 -5.49 27.17
N LYS A 513 23.39 -5.84 26.73
CA LYS A 513 24.64 -5.22 27.23
C LYS A 513 24.66 -3.72 26.98
N ILE A 514 24.35 -3.29 25.76
CA ILE A 514 24.30 -1.87 25.38
C ILE A 514 23.30 -1.12 26.27
N ALA A 515 22.10 -1.67 26.45
CA ALA A 515 21.07 -1.09 27.33
C ALA A 515 21.53 -1.00 28.79
N GLY A 516 22.14 -2.07 29.30
CA GLY A 516 22.68 -2.13 30.65
C GLY A 516 23.73 -1.05 30.91
N VAL A 517 24.73 -0.95 30.04
CA VAL A 517 25.78 0.09 30.12
C VAL A 517 25.18 1.49 29.97
N HIS A 518 24.21 1.67 29.06
CA HIS A 518 23.55 2.95 28.84
C HIS A 518 22.80 3.42 30.10
N HIS A 519 21.94 2.59 30.68
CA HIS A 519 21.19 2.94 31.88
C HIS A 519 22.10 3.18 33.09
N TRP A 520 23.16 2.38 33.24
CA TRP A 520 24.17 2.60 34.29
C TRP A 520 24.82 3.98 34.19
N LYS A 521 25.29 4.37 33.00
CA LYS A 521 25.93 5.67 32.76
C LYS A 521 24.99 6.86 32.98
N HIS A 522 23.69 6.67 32.78
CA HIS A 522 22.68 7.72 32.97
C HIS A 522 22.00 7.67 34.35
N GLY A 523 22.64 7.04 35.35
CA GLY A 523 22.17 7.05 36.75
C GLY A 523 21.02 6.09 37.08
N HIS A 524 20.51 5.35 36.09
CA HIS A 524 19.45 4.35 36.27
C HIS A 524 20.07 3.00 36.66
N LYS A 525 20.69 2.95 37.84
CA LYS A 525 21.58 1.86 38.26
C LYS A 525 20.90 0.48 38.30
N GLY A 526 19.69 0.39 38.86
CA GLY A 526 18.93 -0.86 38.92
C GLY A 526 18.60 -1.42 37.54
N ALA A 527 18.09 -0.59 36.63
CA ALA A 527 17.84 -0.99 35.24
C ALA A 527 19.12 -1.39 34.51
N GLY A 528 20.23 -0.68 34.76
CA GLY A 528 21.54 -1.01 34.19
C GLY A 528 22.01 -2.42 34.58
N VAL A 529 21.94 -2.75 35.87
CA VAL A 529 22.30 -4.07 36.38
C VAL A 529 21.35 -5.15 35.90
N PHE A 530 20.04 -4.89 35.91
CA PHE A 530 19.02 -5.81 35.42
C PHE A 530 19.33 -6.27 33.99
N TRP A 531 19.57 -5.33 33.06
CA TRP A 531 19.86 -5.68 31.67
C TRP A 531 21.21 -6.40 31.50
N LEU A 532 22.23 -6.07 32.29
CA LEU A 532 23.51 -6.79 32.28
C LEU A 532 23.38 -8.23 32.81
N GLN A 533 22.54 -8.46 33.82
CA GLN A 533 22.22 -9.80 34.32
C GLN A 533 21.49 -10.61 33.25
N GLN A 534 20.47 -10.03 32.59
CA GLN A 534 19.77 -10.69 31.47
C GLN A 534 20.73 -11.02 30.32
N ALA A 535 21.69 -10.14 30.05
CA ALA A 535 22.73 -10.37 29.04
C ALA A 535 23.80 -11.39 29.45
N GLN A 536 23.82 -11.83 30.71
CA GLN A 536 24.86 -12.68 31.32
C GLN A 536 26.27 -12.07 31.21
N ASP A 537 26.39 -10.74 31.30
CA ASP A 537 27.68 -10.03 31.19
C ASP A 537 28.38 -9.93 32.57
N ALA A 538 28.98 -11.04 33.00
CA ALA A 538 29.71 -11.09 34.27
C ALA A 538 30.81 -10.03 34.36
N SER A 539 31.59 -9.80 33.29
CA SER A 539 32.71 -8.85 33.32
C SER A 539 32.28 -7.41 33.63
N CYS A 540 31.16 -6.95 33.04
CA CYS A 540 30.63 -5.63 33.37
C CYS A 540 30.07 -5.58 34.79
N LEU A 541 29.41 -6.65 35.24
CA LEU A 541 28.87 -6.75 36.59
C LEU A 541 29.97 -6.75 37.66
N ASP A 542 31.09 -7.45 37.43
CA ASP A 542 32.24 -7.47 38.32
C ASP A 542 32.88 -6.08 38.45
N LYS A 543 33.02 -5.35 37.32
CA LYS A 543 33.52 -3.97 37.33
C LYS A 543 32.60 -3.03 38.11
N ILE A 544 31.28 -3.19 37.94
CA ILE A 544 30.29 -2.45 38.72
C ILE A 544 30.43 -2.80 40.20
N ALA A 545 30.57 -4.08 40.52
CA ALA A 545 30.72 -4.56 41.88
C ALA A 545 31.96 -3.96 42.56
N GLN A 546 33.11 -3.98 41.87
CA GLN A 546 34.34 -3.35 42.33
C GLN A 546 34.20 -1.84 42.52
N GLN A 547 33.58 -1.12 41.58
CA GLN A 547 33.36 0.32 41.71
C GLN A 547 32.50 0.66 42.94
N LEU A 548 31.44 -0.12 43.18
CA LEU A 548 30.59 0.04 44.34
C LEU A 548 31.34 -0.28 45.64
N PHE A 549 32.09 -1.38 45.65
CA PHE A 549 32.92 -1.76 46.79
C PHE A 549 33.96 -0.69 47.13
N ASP A 550 34.69 -0.16 46.14
CA ASP A 550 35.70 0.89 46.33
C ASP A 550 35.10 2.20 46.86
N SER A 551 33.87 2.54 46.44
CA SER A 551 33.18 3.74 46.92
C SER A 551 32.79 3.66 48.40
N VAL A 552 32.44 2.45 48.87
CA VAL A 552 32.11 2.19 50.28
C VAL A 552 33.36 2.01 51.12
N GLY A 553 34.36 1.29 50.61
CA GLY A 553 35.63 1.03 51.30
C GLY A 553 36.40 2.30 51.66
N LYS A 554 36.17 3.40 50.94
CA LYS A 554 36.81 4.71 51.19
C LYS A 554 36.05 5.61 52.17
N SER A 555 34.79 5.31 52.51
CA SER A 555 33.97 6.17 53.39
C SER A 555 33.44 5.41 54.61
N ILE A 556 33.84 5.85 55.80
CA ILE A 556 33.49 5.21 57.09
C ILE A 556 32.14 5.73 57.62
N SER A 557 31.50 6.71 56.97
CA SER A 557 30.24 7.30 57.42
C SER A 557 29.04 6.36 57.25
N ASP A 558 28.09 6.38 58.20
CA ASP A 558 26.84 5.60 58.10
C ASP A 558 25.94 6.03 56.93
N GLU A 559 26.03 7.28 56.46
CA GLU A 559 25.22 7.77 55.33
C GLU A 559 25.61 7.14 53.99
N SER A 560 26.92 7.03 53.71
CA SER A 560 27.40 6.38 52.48
C SER A 560 27.06 4.90 52.43
N PHE A 561 27.06 4.23 53.58
CA PHE A 561 26.62 2.84 53.69
C PHE A 561 25.12 2.67 53.44
N LYS A 562 24.26 3.54 53.99
CA LYS A 562 22.80 3.51 53.72
C LYS A 562 22.47 3.78 52.25
N GLN A 563 23.17 4.70 51.59
CA GLN A 563 23.00 4.96 50.16
C GLN A 563 23.38 3.73 49.32
N TRP A 564 24.47 3.05 49.68
CA TRP A 564 24.91 1.82 49.02
C TRP A 564 23.97 0.63 49.29
N GLU A 565 23.46 0.51 50.52
CA GLU A 565 22.49 -0.50 50.92
C GLU A 565 21.19 -0.36 50.11
N GLY A 566 20.65 0.86 50.02
CA GLY A 566 19.49 1.16 49.18
C GLY A 566 19.74 0.90 47.70
N MET A 567 20.97 1.17 47.22
CA MET A 567 21.35 0.82 45.86
C MET A 567 21.37 -0.69 45.62
N ILE A 568 21.93 -1.50 46.52
CA ILE A 568 21.96 -2.97 46.40
C ILE A 568 20.56 -3.57 46.51
N GLU A 569 19.68 -2.98 47.32
CA GLU A 569 18.27 -3.39 47.36
C GLU A 569 17.55 -3.10 46.05
N LEU A 570 17.89 -2.00 45.36
CA LEU A 570 17.42 -1.69 44.00
C LEU A 570 18.03 -2.58 42.90
N LEU A 571 19.11 -3.34 43.18
CA LEU A 571 19.70 -4.30 42.24
C LEU A 571 18.87 -5.60 42.10
N GLY A 572 17.78 -5.73 42.88
CA GLY A 572 16.87 -6.87 42.84
C GLY A 572 17.41 -8.10 43.59
N SER A 573 16.54 -8.78 44.33
CA SER A 573 16.85 -10.06 44.99
C SER A 573 16.50 -11.28 44.14
N GLU A 574 15.96 -11.07 42.93
CA GLU A 574 15.39 -12.14 42.11
C GLU A 574 16.32 -12.57 40.98
N SER A 575 16.43 -13.89 40.84
CA SER A 575 17.34 -14.66 39.97
C SER A 575 18.81 -14.66 40.41
N LYS A 576 19.48 -15.81 40.24
CA LYS A 576 20.85 -16.07 40.70
C LYS A 576 21.76 -14.87 40.35
N PRO A 577 22.30 -14.14 41.33
CA PRO A 577 23.15 -12.99 41.03
C PRO A 577 24.35 -13.47 40.21
N ALA A 578 24.54 -12.91 39.01
CA ALA A 578 25.67 -13.20 38.15
C ALA A 578 26.85 -12.27 38.49
N GLY A 579 28.06 -12.81 38.51
CA GLY A 579 29.29 -12.06 38.80
C GLY A 579 29.39 -11.51 40.23
N GLY A 580 30.17 -10.44 40.41
CA GLY A 580 30.48 -9.78 41.69
C GLY A 580 29.29 -9.16 42.41
N LEU A 581 28.09 -9.18 41.83
CA LEU A 581 26.84 -8.83 42.53
C LEU A 581 26.55 -9.78 43.69
N GLU A 582 26.87 -11.07 43.53
CA GLU A 582 26.69 -12.05 44.60
C GLU A 582 27.55 -11.69 45.82
N PHE A 583 28.80 -11.28 45.57
CA PHE A 583 29.68 -10.76 46.61
C PHE A 583 29.06 -9.52 47.28
N LEU A 584 28.55 -8.56 46.52
CA LEU A 584 27.97 -7.34 47.10
C LEU A 584 26.77 -7.62 48.02
N HIS A 585 25.87 -8.52 47.62
CA HIS A 585 24.76 -8.95 48.47
C HIS A 585 25.25 -9.60 49.77
N LYS A 586 26.24 -10.51 49.68
CA LYS A 586 26.83 -11.15 50.86
C LYS A 586 27.57 -10.15 51.76
N TYR A 587 28.30 -9.20 51.17
CA TYR A 587 29.02 -8.15 51.88
C TYR A 587 28.05 -7.19 52.60
N ARG A 588 26.92 -6.86 51.98
CA ARG A 588 25.85 -6.08 52.61
C ARG A 588 25.32 -6.80 53.84
N ASP A 589 25.00 -8.08 53.72
CA ASP A 589 24.44 -8.88 54.82
C ASP A 589 25.43 -9.00 55.99
N PHE A 590 26.72 -9.14 55.69
CA PHE A 590 27.79 -9.06 56.68
C PHE A 590 27.80 -7.70 57.40
N LYS A 591 27.81 -6.59 56.67
CA LYS A 591 27.91 -5.23 57.23
C LYS A 591 26.65 -4.84 58.04
N LYS A 592 25.45 -5.27 57.60
CA LYS A 592 24.20 -5.16 58.39
C LYS A 592 24.29 -5.95 59.70
N SER A 593 24.84 -7.16 59.66
CA SER A 593 25.03 -8.00 60.85
C SER A 593 26.06 -7.38 61.81
N LEU A 594 27.13 -6.78 61.27
CA LEU A 594 28.15 -6.06 62.04
C LEU A 594 27.58 -4.80 62.74
N GLN A 595 26.73 -4.02 62.07
CA GLN A 595 26.05 -2.86 62.69
C GLN A 595 25.10 -3.28 63.84
N LYS A 596 24.48 -4.45 63.76
CA LYS A 596 23.68 -5.00 64.87
C LYS A 596 24.53 -5.39 66.09
N VAL A 597 25.77 -5.81 65.84
CA VAL A 597 26.75 -6.10 66.90
C VAL A 597 27.25 -4.80 67.55
N SER A 598 27.57 -3.76 66.78
CA SER A 598 28.05 -2.48 67.31
C SER A 598 26.97 -1.68 68.06
N SER A 599 25.69 -1.91 67.77
CA SER A 599 24.54 -1.30 68.49
C SER A 599 24.09 -2.07 69.74
N GLY A 600 24.85 -3.09 70.18
CA GLY A 600 24.68 -3.73 71.48
C GLY A 600 23.72 -4.93 71.54
N LYS A 601 23.49 -5.66 70.43
CA LYS A 601 22.66 -6.89 70.44
C LYS A 601 23.49 -8.19 70.43
N SER A 602 22.93 -9.19 71.10
CA SER A 602 23.48 -10.46 71.63
C SER A 602 24.50 -11.26 70.79
N THR A 603 25.13 -12.24 71.45
CA THR A 603 26.00 -13.31 70.90
C THR A 603 25.51 -13.98 69.62
N ASP A 604 24.19 -14.00 69.37
CA ASP A 604 23.62 -14.54 68.14
C ASP A 604 23.86 -13.63 66.92
N ALA A 605 23.85 -12.31 67.09
CA ALA A 605 24.20 -11.37 66.03
C ALA A 605 25.69 -11.48 65.64
N ALA A 606 26.56 -11.78 66.61
CA ALA A 606 27.97 -12.05 66.36
C ALA A 606 28.19 -13.35 65.57
N ARG A 607 27.47 -14.44 65.91
CA ARG A 607 27.52 -15.68 65.12
C ARG A 607 27.01 -15.46 63.69
N GLN A 608 25.94 -14.68 63.53
CA GLN A 608 25.40 -14.35 62.21
C GLN A 608 26.39 -13.54 61.37
N ALA A 609 27.06 -12.54 61.97
CA ALA A 609 28.10 -11.76 61.30
C ALA A 609 29.30 -12.63 60.87
N VAL A 610 29.76 -13.55 61.72
CA VAL A 610 30.83 -14.50 61.37
C VAL A 610 30.40 -15.43 60.23
N GLY A 611 29.16 -15.93 60.25
CA GLY A 611 28.61 -16.75 59.17
C GLY A 611 28.58 -16.00 57.83
N SER A 612 28.11 -14.74 57.84
CA SER A 612 28.11 -13.89 56.63
C SER A 612 29.54 -13.55 56.16
N LEU A 613 30.49 -13.34 57.07
CA LEU A 613 31.91 -13.10 56.72
C LEU A 613 32.53 -14.31 56.02
N ILE A 614 32.27 -15.52 56.50
CA ILE A 614 32.73 -16.76 55.87
C ILE A 614 32.17 -16.87 54.45
N LEU A 615 30.88 -16.56 54.26
CA LEU A 615 30.25 -16.55 52.94
C LEU A 615 30.88 -15.51 52.00
N VAL A 616 31.22 -14.32 52.49
CA VAL A 616 31.94 -13.29 51.72
C VAL A 616 33.33 -13.78 51.31
N LEU A 617 34.09 -14.36 52.24
CA LEU A 617 35.45 -14.86 51.97
C LEU A 617 35.49 -16.01 50.95
N HIS A 618 34.43 -16.80 50.86
CA HIS A 618 34.28 -17.86 49.86
C HIS A 618 33.72 -17.38 48.51
N THR A 619 33.37 -16.10 48.38
CA THR A 619 32.83 -15.54 47.14
C THR A 619 33.89 -14.62 46.53
N PRO A 620 34.51 -14.98 45.39
CA PRO A 620 35.43 -14.08 44.70
C PRO A 620 34.67 -12.85 44.16
N LEU A 621 35.35 -11.71 44.14
CA LEU A 621 34.87 -10.49 43.50
C LEU A 621 35.25 -10.46 42.01
#